data_AF-A0A1Y5TSD3-F1
#
_entry.id   AF-A0A1Y5TSD3-F1
#
_cell.length_a   1.000
_cell.length_b   1.000
_cell.length_c   1.000
_cell.angle_alpha   90.00
_cell.angle_beta   90.00
_cell.angle_gamma   90.00
#
_symmetry.space_group_name_H-M   'P 1'
#
loop_
_entity.id
_entity.type
_entity.pdbx_description
1 polymer ?
#
loop_
_entity_poly.entity_id
_entity_poly.type
_entity_poly.pdbx_seq_one_letter_code
_entity_poly.pdbx_strand_id
1 'polypeptide(L)'
;MIDWEFFEREWAGFFPSSVGRPATPPRLIAGLLYLQHTFDLSNEAVVARWVENPYYQHFCGEAFFQHRPPIDPSSLTRWRKRISEEGVE
;
A
#
# COMPACT_ATOMS: atom_id res chain seq x y z
N MET A 1 11.11 5.36 13.95
CA MET A 1 9.75 4.79 13.80
C MET A 1 9.14 5.43 12.57
N ILE A 2 8.46 4.68 11.70
CA ILE A 2 7.84 5.26 10.49
C ILE A 2 6.71 6.19 10.94
N ASP A 3 6.73 7.44 10.47
CA ASP A 3 5.69 8.43 10.74
C ASP A 3 4.49 8.17 9.82
N TRP A 4 3.62 7.24 10.22
CA TRP A 4 2.45 6.87 9.45
C TRP A 4 1.42 8.01 9.35
N GLU A 5 1.35 8.91 10.33
CA GLU A 5 0.45 10.07 10.30
C GLU A 5 0.85 11.06 9.22
N PHE A 6 2.15 11.25 8.99
CA PHE A 6 2.67 12.00 7.85
C PHE A 6 2.19 11.38 6.52
N PHE A 7 2.39 10.08 6.31
CA PHE A 7 1.93 9.42 5.08
C PHE A 7 0.42 9.48 4.91
N GLU A 8 -0.36 9.29 5.96
CA GLU A 8 -1.82 9.40 5.90
C GLU A 8 -2.26 10.80 5.48
N ARG A 9 -1.62 11.86 6.00
CA ARG A 9 -1.93 13.25 5.64
C ARG A 9 -1.49 13.59 4.22
N GLU A 10 -0.22 13.36 3.89
CA GLU A 10 0.33 13.74 2.59
C GLU A 10 -0.32 12.96 1.45
N TRP A 11 -0.66 11.69 1.70
CA TRP A 11 -1.22 10.84 0.65
C TRP A 11 -2.75 10.85 0.65
N ALA A 12 -3.43 11.46 1.63
CA ALA A 12 -4.90 11.57 1.66
C ALA A 12 -5.48 12.10 0.34
N GLY A 13 -4.79 13.04 -0.31
CA GLY A 13 -5.17 13.60 -1.61
C GLY A 13 -5.06 12.63 -2.80
N PHE A 14 -4.17 11.64 -2.72
CA PHE A 14 -3.96 10.64 -3.78
C PHE A 14 -5.04 9.54 -3.81
N PHE A 15 -5.83 9.44 -2.72
CA PHE A 15 -6.90 8.46 -2.55
C PHE A 15 -8.29 9.12 -2.49
N PRO A 16 -8.77 9.77 -3.57
CA PRO A 16 -10.10 10.37 -3.56
C PRO A 16 -11.19 9.30 -3.46
N SER A 17 -11.92 9.31 -2.34
CA SER A 17 -13.18 8.58 -2.16
C SER A 17 -14.30 9.38 -2.84
N SER A 18 -14.55 9.17 -4.13
CA SER A 18 -15.65 9.86 -4.81
C SER A 18 -16.98 9.10 -4.76
N VAL A 19 -17.02 7.75 -4.81
CA VAL A 19 -18.28 6.98 -4.66
C VAL A 19 -18.01 5.53 -4.20
N GLY A 20 -18.65 5.08 -3.11
CA GLY A 20 -19.07 3.69 -2.86
C GLY A 20 -18.03 2.63 -2.44
N ARG A 21 -16.74 2.80 -2.75
CA ARG A 21 -15.68 1.89 -2.27
C ARG A 21 -14.80 2.62 -1.26
N PRO A 22 -14.53 2.06 -0.06
CA PRO A 22 -13.54 2.63 0.84
C PRO A 22 -12.25 2.85 0.05
N ALA A 23 -11.74 4.08 0.06
CA ALA A 23 -10.44 4.40 -0.50
C ALA A 23 -9.41 3.39 0.04
N THR A 24 -8.58 2.82 -0.85
CA THR A 24 -7.48 1.95 -0.40
C THR A 24 -6.67 2.71 0.65
N PRO A 25 -6.44 2.16 1.85
CA PRO A 25 -5.75 2.91 2.89
C PRO A 25 -4.36 3.37 2.42
N PRO A 26 -3.97 4.65 2.61
CA PRO A 26 -2.65 5.12 2.21
C PRO A 26 -1.51 4.28 2.80
N ARG A 27 -1.68 3.87 4.06
CA ARG A 27 -0.75 2.99 4.78
C ARG A 27 -0.57 1.62 4.12
N LEU A 28 -1.63 1.05 3.53
CA LEU A 28 -1.54 -0.23 2.83
C LEU A 28 -0.63 -0.10 1.60
N ILE A 29 -0.84 0.92 0.77
CA ILE A 29 -0.03 1.14 -0.43
C ILE A 29 1.40 1.50 -0.06
N ALA A 30 1.61 2.44 0.87
CA ALA A 30 2.94 2.82 1.33
C ALA A 30 3.70 1.61 1.90
N GLY A 31 3.04 0.79 2.71
CA GLY A 31 3.61 -0.41 3.29
C GLY A 31 3.98 -1.47 2.25
N LEU A 32 3.11 -1.72 1.26
CA LEU A 32 3.39 -2.65 0.17
C LEU A 32 4.56 -2.19 -0.70
N LEU A 33 4.63 -0.90 -1.04
CA LEU A 33 5.74 -0.34 -1.82
C LEU A 33 7.06 -0.39 -1.06
N TYR A 34 7.02 -0.12 0.25
CA TYR A 34 8.19 -0.25 1.12
C TYR A 34 8.69 -1.69 1.16
N LEU A 35 7.81 -2.65 1.48
CA LEU A 35 8.17 -4.08 1.54
C LEU A 35 8.65 -4.61 0.19
N GLN A 36 8.04 -4.16 -0.90
CA GLN A 36 8.49 -4.46 -2.25
C GLN A 36 9.94 -4.03 -2.48
N HIS A 37 10.28 -2.79 -2.12
CA HIS A 37 11.63 -2.26 -2.33
C HIS A 37 12.66 -2.87 -1.38
N THR A 38 12.32 -3.04 -0.09
CA THR A 38 13.23 -3.59 0.93
C THR A 38 13.63 -5.04 0.63
N PHE A 39 12.73 -5.83 0.07
CA PHE A 39 12.95 -7.26 -0.18
C PHE A 39 13.10 -7.61 -1.67
N ASP A 40 13.23 -6.60 -2.54
CA ASP A 40 13.36 -6.73 -3.99
C ASP A 40 12.31 -7.68 -4.61
N LEU A 41 11.03 -7.40 -4.31
CA LEU A 41 9.91 -8.26 -4.71
C LEU A 41 9.19 -7.75 -5.95
N SER A 42 8.70 -8.68 -6.77
CA SER A 42 7.71 -8.32 -7.79
C SER A 42 6.39 -7.86 -7.15
N ASN A 43 5.52 -7.23 -7.93
CA ASN A 43 4.20 -6.83 -7.47
C ASN A 43 3.38 -8.04 -6.98
N GLU A 44 3.48 -9.16 -7.69
CA GLU A 44 2.79 -10.41 -7.39
C GLU A 44 3.36 -11.03 -6.13
N ALA A 45 4.70 -11.05 -6.00
CA ALA A 45 5.39 -11.62 -4.85
C ALA A 45 5.10 -10.86 -3.55
N VAL A 46 5.05 -9.52 -3.58
CA VAL A 46 4.74 -8.74 -2.38
C VAL A 46 3.29 -8.95 -1.93
N VAL A 47 2.34 -9.03 -2.87
CA VAL A 47 0.93 -9.30 -2.56
C VAL A 47 0.75 -10.73 -2.03
N ALA A 48 1.40 -11.72 -2.62
CA ALA A 48 1.36 -13.11 -2.14
C ALA A 48 1.93 -13.23 -0.72
N ARG A 49 3.12 -12.66 -0.47
CA ARG A 49 3.73 -12.66 0.87
C ARG A 49 2.90 -11.90 1.90
N TRP A 50 2.21 -10.84 1.49
CA TRP A 50 1.31 -10.12 2.39
C TRP A 50 0.14 -11.02 2.85
N VAL A 51 -0.43 -11.86 1.98
CA VAL A 51 -1.51 -12.79 2.35
C VAL A 51 -1.02 -13.86 3.32
N GLU A 52 0.21 -14.32 3.17
CA GLU A 52 0.77 -15.39 3.99
C GLU A 52 1.36 -14.90 5.33
N ASN A 53 1.68 -13.61 5.46
CA ASN A 53 2.46 -13.09 6.57
C ASN A 53 1.69 -12.05 7.42
N PRO A 54 1.24 -12.40 8.65
CA PRO A 54 0.52 -11.48 9.52
C PRO A 54 1.34 -10.25 9.91
N TYR A 55 2.68 -10.33 9.95
CA TYR A 55 3.52 -9.18 10.23
C TYR A 55 3.47 -8.14 9.09
N TYR A 56 3.35 -8.60 7.84
CA TYR A 56 3.25 -7.71 6.68
C TYR A 56 1.88 -7.02 6.66
N GLN A 57 0.84 -7.76 7.02
CA GLN A 57 -0.51 -7.20 7.16
C GLN A 57 -0.58 -6.14 8.25
N HIS A 58 -0.03 -6.45 9.43
CA HIS A 58 0.02 -5.50 10.54
C HIS A 58 0.85 -4.25 10.20
N PHE A 59 1.98 -4.43 9.52
CA PHE A 59 2.80 -3.32 9.03
C PHE A 59 1.99 -2.40 8.11
N CYS A 60 1.26 -2.98 7.15
CA CYS A 60 0.36 -2.30 6.23
C CYS A 60 -0.93 -1.72 6.86
N GLY A 61 -1.16 -1.92 8.16
CA GLY A 61 -2.28 -1.30 8.89
C GLY A 61 -3.47 -2.22 9.17
N GLU A 62 -3.38 -3.52 8.89
CA GLU A 62 -4.44 -4.46 9.26
C GLU A 62 -4.45 -4.73 10.77
N ALA A 63 -5.64 -4.69 11.36
CA ALA A 63 -5.87 -5.09 12.75
C ALA A 63 -6.17 -6.59 12.90
N PHE A 64 -6.67 -7.23 11.84
CA PHE A 64 -7.04 -8.64 11.81
C PHE A 64 -6.37 -9.34 10.65
N PHE A 65 -6.15 -10.65 10.78
CA PHE A 65 -5.53 -11.43 9.72
C PHE A 65 -6.48 -11.60 8.54
N GLN A 66 -6.02 -11.20 7.36
CA GLN A 66 -6.72 -11.27 6.08
C GLN A 66 -6.18 -12.42 5.24
N HIS A 67 -7.07 -13.22 4.66
CA HIS A 67 -6.69 -14.35 3.81
C HIS A 67 -6.79 -14.07 2.31
N ARG A 68 -7.23 -12.86 1.94
CA ARG A 68 -7.42 -12.47 0.54
C ARG A 68 -6.47 -11.33 0.19
N PRO A 69 -5.98 -11.29 -1.07
CA PRO A 69 -5.19 -10.16 -1.56
C PRO A 69 -5.91 -8.84 -1.32
N PRO A 70 -5.21 -7.81 -0.81
CA PRO A 70 -5.85 -6.53 -0.47
C PRO A 70 -6.08 -5.69 -1.74
N ILE A 71 -5.28 -5.91 -2.78
CA ILE A 71 -5.36 -5.26 -4.10
C ILE A 71 -4.92 -6.23 -5.20
N ASP A 72 -5.26 -5.89 -6.43
CA ASP A 72 -4.66 -6.53 -7.61
C ASP A 72 -3.19 -6.09 -7.77
N PRO A 73 -2.21 -6.99 -7.96
CA PRO A 73 -0.79 -6.66 -8.12
C PRO A 73 -0.50 -5.59 -9.17
N SER A 74 -1.25 -5.55 -10.28
CA SER A 74 -1.04 -4.56 -11.34
C SER A 74 -1.35 -3.13 -10.88
N SER A 75 -2.12 -2.98 -9.80
CA SER A 75 -2.43 -1.68 -9.18
C SER A 75 -1.18 -1.00 -8.61
N LEU A 76 -0.18 -1.77 -8.14
CA LEU A 76 1.06 -1.22 -7.58
C LEU A 76 1.87 -0.43 -8.62
N THR A 77 1.84 -0.85 -9.88
CA THR A 77 2.48 -0.10 -10.97
C THR A 77 1.83 1.25 -11.18
N ARG A 78 0.50 1.34 -11.06
CA ARG A 78 -0.24 2.61 -11.18
C ARG A 78 0.08 3.54 -10.02
N TRP A 79 0.16 2.99 -8.80
CA TRP A 79 0.55 3.75 -7.61
C TRP A 79 1.96 4.30 -7.70
N ARG A 80 2.93 3.50 -8.14
CA ARG A 80 4.31 3.98 -8.35
C ARG A 80 4.38 5.14 -9.32
N LYS A 81 3.63 5.08 -10.44
CA LYS A 81 3.58 6.18 -11.41
C LYS A 81 3.01 7.45 -10.77
N ARG A 82 1.84 7.36 -10.12
CA ARG A 82 1.19 8.50 -9.45
C ARG A 82 2.08 9.16 -8.39
N ILE A 83 2.71 8.36 -7.53
CA ILE A 83 3.61 8.89 -6.48
C ILE A 83 4.88 9.50 -7.11
N SER A 84 5.40 8.92 -8.18
CA SER A 84 6.57 9.46 -8.88
C SER A 84 6.24 10.71 -9.71
N GLU A 85 5.00 10.88 -10.14
CA GLU A 85 4.55 12.07 -10.88
C GLU A 85 4.31 13.26 -9.94
N GLU A 86 3.81 13.02 -8.72
CA GLU A 86 3.55 14.09 -7.74
C GLU A 86 4.71 14.31 -6.74
N GLY A 87 5.71 13.42 -6.69
CA GLY A 87 6.94 13.58 -5.90
C GLY A 87 8.10 14.29 -6.62
N VAL A 88 7.86 14.80 -7.84
CA VAL A 88 8.85 15.51 -8.69
C VAL A 88 8.52 17.01 -8.78
N GLU A 89 7.96 17.59 -7.72
CA GLU A 89 7.87 19.05 -7.53
C GLU A 89 8.70 19.51 -6.32
#